data_AF-A0A3D8SHB0-F1
#
_entry.id   AF-A0A3D8SHB0-F1
#
_cell.length_a   1.000
_cell.length_b   1.000
_cell.length_c   1.000
_cell.angle_alpha   90.00
_cell.angle_beta   90.00
_cell.angle_gamma   90.00
#
_symmetry.space_group_name_H-M   'P 1'
#
loop_
_entity.id
_entity.type
_entity.pdbx_description
1 polymer ?
#
loop_
_entity_poly.entity_id
_entity_poly.type
_entity_poly.pdbx_seq_one_letter_code
_entity_poly.pdbx_strand_id
1 'polypeptide(L)'
;MLGRKKSVAEKALPRRQTTMGTVASDSDEAVPRADPKDTSELLAERLQAWKHAVGYLEAYVSATEKMERAHAKEYEKVLKAIADPLKEGNHFDQSLGGIAGMFENMRANTQGLANSHLETEKNLKGSVLPILDRLHKEIKHKSKELASGAAKGAKEVEKARNTTQKHIELLGTQVAGFESAGGRINAADDPYILHRGVFHRLNKQVLEENNSRHDLLAVQHNFTAFEGHVVEVIQQAMEAFNQFVGGQAQNDQQIYADILASAQRIPVDFEWTKFVERNGSMLVDPAAGDRSVDSITFPNQDHKSTQPLIEGTLERKSRNKLSLGGYSTGYYVVTPSKFLHEFKDSDNFRKDPQPELSIYLPDAIIGAPSGSKFNIKGKDISKGLSGKLTGNAEIAFKAHTDADAQKWSEVIRDAAGATGPAETYTSEPTTPISPIVDEKKRIMSQPPVYEEGESSTALQTSGVTGAEAPVAANEKS
;
A
#
# COMPACT_ATOMS: atom_id res chain seq x y z
N MET A 1 -37.94 12.56 41.57
CA MET A 1 -39.37 12.66 41.95
C MET A 1 -39.81 11.31 42.51
N LEU A 2 -40.44 11.28 43.70
CA LEU A 2 -41.06 10.05 44.24
C LEU A 2 -42.46 9.86 43.66
N GLY A 3 -42.73 8.71 43.03
CA GLY A 3 -44.04 8.35 42.48
C GLY A 3 -44.71 7.21 43.27
N ARG A 4 -45.65 7.57 44.15
CA ARG A 4 -46.41 6.66 45.05
C ARG A 4 -47.03 5.45 44.33
N LYS A 5 -46.76 4.23 44.84
CA LYS A 5 -47.63 3.06 44.60
C LYS A 5 -48.98 3.27 45.31
N LYS A 6 -50.09 2.96 44.64
CA LYS A 6 -51.41 2.74 45.28
C LYS A 6 -51.75 1.25 45.19
N SER A 7 -52.06 0.65 46.34
CA SER A 7 -52.64 -0.69 46.42
C SER A 7 -54.12 -0.63 46.06
N VAL A 8 -54.62 -1.62 45.32
CA VAL A 8 -56.05 -1.82 45.03
C VAL A 8 -56.45 -3.14 45.69
N ALA A 9 -57.48 -3.08 46.55
CA ALA A 9 -57.99 -4.27 47.24
C ALA A 9 -58.86 -5.11 46.29
N GLU A 10 -58.51 -6.39 46.15
CA GLU A 10 -59.26 -7.33 45.33
C GLU A 10 -60.47 -7.88 46.09
N LYS A 11 -61.64 -7.89 45.45
CA LYS A 11 -62.93 -8.19 46.07
C LYS A 11 -63.35 -9.62 45.71
N ALA A 12 -63.16 -10.55 46.64
CA ALA A 12 -63.40 -11.97 46.40
C ALA A 12 -64.88 -12.27 46.05
N LEU A 13 -65.08 -13.02 44.96
CA LEU A 13 -66.38 -13.58 44.54
C LEU A 13 -66.53 -15.04 45.05
N PRO A 14 -67.75 -15.52 45.30
CA PRO A 14 -67.97 -16.81 45.95
C PRO A 14 -67.62 -18.00 45.04
N ARG A 15 -66.81 -18.92 45.58
CA ARG A 15 -66.35 -20.14 44.92
C ARG A 15 -67.50 -21.15 44.83
N ARG A 16 -67.98 -21.41 43.61
CA ARG A 16 -68.98 -22.46 43.32
C ARG A 16 -68.41 -23.83 43.69
N GLN A 17 -69.07 -24.57 44.59
CA GLN A 17 -68.70 -25.94 44.92
C GLN A 17 -68.98 -26.85 43.72
N THR A 18 -67.93 -27.44 43.16
CA THR A 18 -68.06 -28.54 42.19
C THR A 18 -68.29 -29.84 42.95
N THR A 19 -69.36 -30.55 42.62
CA THR A 19 -69.64 -31.90 43.11
C THR A 19 -68.51 -32.85 42.72
N MET A 20 -68.06 -33.67 43.68
CA MET A 20 -67.07 -34.72 43.42
C MET A 20 -67.67 -35.80 42.50
N GLY A 21 -67.39 -35.68 41.20
CA GLY A 21 -67.43 -36.82 40.29
C GLY A 21 -66.25 -37.74 40.58
N THR A 22 -66.49 -39.04 40.67
CA THR A 22 -65.45 -40.06 40.83
C THR A 22 -64.39 -39.95 39.74
N VAL A 23 -63.15 -39.65 40.13
CA VAL A 23 -61.99 -39.69 39.25
C VAL A 23 -61.56 -41.14 39.07
N ALA A 24 -62.30 -41.89 38.26
CA ALA A 24 -61.75 -43.09 37.63
C ALA A 24 -60.59 -42.64 36.73
N SER A 25 -59.46 -43.36 36.77
CA SER A 25 -58.39 -43.14 35.81
C SER A 25 -58.91 -43.48 34.41
N ASP A 26 -58.56 -42.70 33.37
CA ASP A 26 -58.90 -42.99 31.96
C ASP A 26 -58.36 -44.37 31.48
N SER A 27 -57.53 -45.03 32.30
CA SER A 27 -57.03 -46.40 32.11
C SER A 27 -57.96 -47.52 32.60
N ASP A 28 -59.07 -47.20 33.29
CA ASP A 28 -60.01 -48.17 33.87
C ASP A 28 -61.27 -48.36 32.99
N GLU A 29 -61.42 -47.55 31.94
CA GLU A 29 -62.48 -47.69 30.92
C GLU A 29 -62.08 -48.80 29.92
N ALA A 30 -63.04 -49.67 29.56
CA ALA A 30 -62.80 -50.80 28.64
C ALA A 30 -62.33 -50.39 27.23
N VAL A 31 -62.45 -49.11 26.89
CA VAL A 31 -61.83 -48.47 25.72
C VAL A 31 -61.16 -47.16 26.20
N PRO A 32 -59.84 -47.17 26.49
CA PRO A 32 -59.14 -45.98 27.00
C PRO A 32 -59.11 -44.84 25.99
N ARG A 33 -59.20 -43.60 26.50
CA ARG A 33 -59.26 -42.36 25.69
C ARG A 33 -57.92 -41.89 25.11
N ALA A 34 -56.81 -42.26 25.76
CA ALA A 34 -55.48 -41.96 25.25
C ALA A 34 -55.16 -42.86 24.04
N ASP A 35 -54.73 -42.25 22.93
CA ASP A 35 -54.40 -42.96 21.70
C ASP A 35 -52.87 -43.09 21.56
N PRO A 36 -52.33 -44.31 21.35
CA PRO A 36 -50.95 -44.53 20.90
C PRO A 36 -50.48 -43.60 19.76
N LYS A 37 -51.43 -43.17 18.91
CA LYS A 37 -51.24 -42.18 17.84
C LYS A 37 -50.61 -40.87 18.32
N ASP A 38 -51.05 -40.32 19.45
CA ASP A 38 -50.58 -39.03 20.00
C ASP A 38 -49.06 -39.03 20.25
N THR A 39 -48.53 -40.15 20.76
CA THR A 39 -47.09 -40.32 20.99
C THR A 39 -46.31 -40.39 19.68
N SER A 40 -46.86 -41.07 18.67
CA SER A 40 -46.20 -41.20 17.37
C SER A 40 -46.20 -39.89 16.56
N GLU A 41 -47.26 -39.09 16.68
CA GLU A 41 -47.36 -37.78 16.03
C GLU A 41 -46.36 -36.79 16.66
N LEU A 42 -46.26 -36.74 17.99
CA LEU A 42 -45.25 -35.93 18.69
C LEU A 42 -43.80 -36.30 18.31
N LEU A 43 -43.49 -37.59 18.18
CA LEU A 43 -42.17 -38.04 17.72
C LEU A 43 -41.90 -37.69 16.24
N ALA A 44 -42.94 -37.62 15.40
CA ALA A 44 -42.82 -37.20 14.01
C ALA A 44 -42.56 -35.70 13.90
N GLU A 45 -43.26 -34.88 14.69
CA GLU A 45 -42.98 -33.44 14.83
C GLU A 45 -41.55 -33.19 15.32
N ARG A 46 -41.08 -33.98 16.30
CA ARG A 46 -39.71 -33.91 16.82
C ARG A 46 -38.66 -34.17 15.74
N LEU A 47 -38.83 -35.20 14.91
CA LEU A 47 -37.93 -35.45 13.77
C LEU A 47 -37.99 -34.34 12.71
N GLN A 48 -39.17 -33.78 12.46
CA GLN A 48 -39.33 -32.67 11.52
C GLN A 48 -38.63 -31.39 12.03
N ALA A 49 -38.64 -31.13 13.34
CA ALA A 49 -37.89 -30.05 13.96
C ALA A 49 -36.37 -30.22 13.76
N TRP A 50 -35.83 -31.43 14.00
CA TRP A 50 -34.42 -31.74 13.73
C TRP A 50 -34.05 -31.58 12.26
N LYS A 51 -34.91 -32.04 11.35
CA LYS A 51 -34.72 -31.88 9.91
C LYS A 51 -34.66 -30.41 9.49
N HIS A 52 -35.51 -29.55 10.06
CA HIS A 52 -35.45 -28.10 9.82
C HIS A 52 -34.15 -27.49 10.39
N ALA A 53 -33.72 -27.91 11.59
CA ALA A 53 -32.47 -27.44 12.19
C ALA A 53 -31.25 -27.76 11.31
N VAL A 54 -31.14 -28.99 10.80
CA VAL A 54 -30.08 -29.38 9.85
C VAL A 54 -30.20 -28.60 8.55
N GLY A 55 -31.42 -28.41 8.01
CA GLY A 55 -31.64 -27.58 6.82
C GLY A 55 -31.23 -26.12 6.98
N TYR A 56 -31.33 -25.54 8.18
CA TYR A 56 -30.80 -24.20 8.46
C TYR A 56 -29.26 -24.18 8.52
N LEU A 57 -28.62 -25.24 9.02
CA LEU A 57 -27.15 -25.37 8.96
C LEU A 57 -26.66 -25.53 7.52
N GLU A 58 -27.32 -26.36 6.70
CA GLU A 58 -27.03 -26.48 5.26
C GLU A 58 -27.11 -25.11 4.55
N ALA A 59 -28.17 -24.34 4.84
CA ALA A 59 -28.37 -23.01 4.27
C ALA A 59 -27.29 -22.01 4.73
N TYR A 60 -26.91 -22.04 6.02
CA TYR A 60 -25.84 -21.20 6.57
C TYR A 60 -24.49 -21.52 5.92
N VAL A 61 -24.07 -22.79 5.92
CA VAL A 61 -22.79 -23.22 5.32
C VAL A 61 -22.76 -22.93 3.82
N SER A 62 -23.86 -23.10 3.09
CA SER A 62 -23.92 -22.73 1.66
C SER A 62 -23.94 -21.21 1.43
N ALA A 63 -24.41 -20.39 2.38
CA ALA A 63 -24.27 -18.95 2.30
C ALA A 63 -22.80 -18.53 2.48
N THR A 64 -22.10 -19.12 3.46
CA THR A 64 -20.66 -18.92 3.66
C THR A 64 -19.83 -19.40 2.45
N GLU A 65 -20.10 -20.60 1.91
CA GLU A 65 -19.48 -21.11 0.67
C GLU A 65 -19.55 -20.10 -0.48
N LYS A 66 -20.70 -19.47 -0.68
CA LYS A 66 -20.89 -18.44 -1.72
C LYS A 66 -20.18 -17.12 -1.38
N MET A 67 -20.06 -16.77 -0.11
CA MET A 67 -19.31 -15.60 0.36
C MET A 67 -17.80 -15.78 0.11
N GLU A 68 -17.23 -16.93 0.47
CA GLU A 68 -15.84 -17.27 0.17
C GLU A 68 -15.55 -17.21 -1.35
N ARG A 69 -16.47 -17.76 -2.16
CA ARG A 69 -16.40 -17.65 -3.62
C ARG A 69 -16.45 -16.20 -4.14
N ALA A 70 -17.16 -15.33 -3.44
CA ALA A 70 -17.24 -13.91 -3.79
C ALA A 70 -15.93 -13.20 -3.40
N HIS A 71 -15.42 -13.42 -2.18
CA HIS A 71 -14.13 -12.89 -1.73
C HIS A 71 -13.01 -13.23 -2.70
N ALA A 72 -12.89 -14.49 -3.14
CA ALA A 72 -11.90 -14.90 -4.13
C ALA A 72 -11.91 -14.00 -5.38
N LYS A 73 -13.10 -13.72 -5.94
CA LYS A 73 -13.29 -12.87 -7.12
C LYS A 73 -13.08 -11.39 -6.86
N GLU A 74 -13.37 -10.90 -5.66
CA GLU A 74 -13.10 -9.52 -5.30
C GLU A 74 -11.59 -9.31 -5.10
N TYR A 75 -10.86 -10.28 -4.52
CA TYR A 75 -9.39 -10.24 -4.47
C TYR A 75 -8.73 -10.32 -5.85
N GLU A 76 -9.29 -11.05 -6.82
CA GLU A 76 -8.87 -10.95 -8.23
C GLU A 76 -9.02 -9.53 -8.82
N LYS A 77 -9.97 -8.71 -8.32
CA LYS A 77 -10.09 -7.29 -8.72
C LYS A 77 -9.13 -6.40 -7.95
N VAL A 78 -8.90 -6.66 -6.66
CA VAL A 78 -7.88 -5.95 -5.86
C VAL A 78 -6.51 -6.15 -6.49
N LEU A 79 -6.17 -7.38 -6.91
CA LEU A 79 -4.92 -7.68 -7.63
C LEU A 79 -4.78 -6.85 -8.91
N LYS A 80 -5.87 -6.67 -9.67
CA LYS A 80 -5.86 -5.83 -10.89
C LYS A 80 -5.56 -4.35 -10.61
N ALA A 81 -5.80 -3.83 -9.40
CA ALA A 81 -5.44 -2.46 -9.03
C ALA A 81 -3.92 -2.26 -8.89
N ILE A 82 -3.15 -3.35 -8.73
CA ILE A 82 -1.68 -3.35 -8.61
C ILE A 82 -0.98 -4.24 -9.66
N ALA A 83 -1.73 -4.78 -10.64
CA ALA A 83 -1.20 -5.76 -11.59
C ALA A 83 -0.17 -5.18 -12.55
N ASP A 84 -0.35 -3.91 -12.96
CA ASP A 84 0.63 -3.22 -13.80
C ASP A 84 1.95 -2.99 -13.03
N PRO A 85 3.11 -3.03 -13.70
CA PRO A 85 4.36 -2.51 -13.16
C PRO A 85 4.23 -1.04 -12.73
N LEU A 86 5.10 -0.61 -11.81
CA LEU A 86 5.12 0.80 -11.39
C LEU A 86 5.34 1.71 -12.61
N LYS A 87 4.46 2.71 -12.77
CA LYS A 87 4.70 3.82 -13.69
C LYS A 87 5.96 4.54 -13.26
N GLU A 88 6.78 4.97 -14.23
CA GLU A 88 8.10 5.54 -13.96
C GLU A 88 8.99 4.58 -13.13
N GLY A 89 8.78 3.27 -13.28
CA GLY A 89 9.46 2.20 -12.54
C GLY A 89 10.99 2.25 -12.61
N ASN A 90 11.56 2.88 -13.64
CA ASN A 90 12.99 3.14 -13.79
C ASN A 90 13.58 4.00 -12.65
N HIS A 91 12.75 4.78 -11.94
CA HIS A 91 13.20 5.56 -10.77
C HIS A 91 13.41 4.67 -9.54
N PHE A 92 12.63 3.59 -9.40
CA PHE A 92 12.75 2.63 -8.31
C PHE A 92 13.79 1.55 -8.63
N ASP A 93 14.46 1.04 -7.61
CA ASP A 93 15.30 -0.14 -7.79
C ASP A 93 14.44 -1.40 -7.97
N GLN A 94 14.86 -2.29 -8.86
CA GLN A 94 14.10 -3.50 -9.23
C GLN A 94 14.52 -4.75 -8.44
N SER A 95 15.51 -4.64 -7.55
CA SER A 95 15.93 -5.72 -6.67
C SER A 95 14.98 -5.90 -5.47
N LEU A 96 15.08 -7.07 -4.84
CA LEU A 96 14.34 -7.37 -3.61
C LEU A 96 14.83 -6.48 -2.46
N GLY A 97 13.88 -5.90 -1.70
CA GLY A 97 14.15 -5.01 -0.57
C GLY A 97 13.77 -3.55 -0.80
N GLY A 98 13.48 -3.15 -2.04
CA GLY A 98 12.92 -1.84 -2.38
C GLY A 98 11.40 -1.82 -2.56
N ILE A 99 10.89 -0.67 -2.98
CA ILE A 99 9.47 -0.41 -3.26
C ILE A 99 8.94 -1.35 -4.35
N ALA A 100 9.71 -1.61 -5.41
CA ALA A 100 9.30 -2.55 -6.45
C ALA A 100 9.08 -3.97 -5.89
N GLY A 101 9.99 -4.43 -5.03
CA GLY A 101 9.87 -5.72 -4.33
C GLY A 101 8.69 -5.78 -3.35
N MET A 102 8.36 -4.67 -2.67
CA MET A 102 7.17 -4.56 -1.83
C MET A 102 5.88 -4.69 -2.65
N PHE A 103 5.78 -4.02 -3.80
CA PHE A 103 4.63 -4.19 -4.70
C PHE A 103 4.51 -5.62 -5.26
N GLU A 104 5.64 -6.29 -5.52
CA GLU A 104 5.62 -7.69 -5.94
C GLU A 104 5.16 -8.63 -4.82
N ASN A 105 5.62 -8.42 -3.58
CA ASN A 105 5.09 -9.11 -2.40
C ASN A 105 3.57 -8.90 -2.27
N MET A 106 3.08 -7.67 -2.42
CA MET A 106 1.64 -7.36 -2.40
C MET A 106 0.85 -8.10 -3.49
N ARG A 107 1.38 -8.21 -4.72
CA ARG A 107 0.75 -9.00 -5.80
C ARG A 107 0.66 -10.47 -5.42
N ALA A 108 1.77 -11.08 -5.02
CA ALA A 108 1.83 -12.49 -4.64
C ALA A 108 0.88 -12.81 -3.47
N ASN A 109 0.87 -11.96 -2.45
CA ASN A 109 0.00 -12.09 -1.27
C ASN A 109 -1.48 -11.89 -1.62
N THR A 110 -1.84 -10.94 -2.48
CA THR A 110 -3.23 -10.74 -2.92
C THR A 110 -3.73 -11.90 -3.78
N GLN A 111 -2.85 -12.48 -4.63
CA GLN A 111 -3.16 -13.71 -5.36
C GLN A 111 -3.31 -14.91 -4.42
N GLY A 112 -2.53 -14.96 -3.33
CA GLY A 112 -2.66 -15.92 -2.24
C GLY A 112 -4.03 -15.87 -1.56
N LEU A 113 -4.50 -14.68 -1.20
CA LEU A 113 -5.86 -14.47 -0.66
C LEU A 113 -6.94 -14.99 -1.61
N ALA A 114 -6.88 -14.59 -2.89
CA ALA A 114 -7.85 -15.04 -3.89
C ALA A 114 -7.91 -16.57 -4.01
N ASN A 115 -6.75 -17.24 -4.02
CA ASN A 115 -6.65 -18.69 -4.09
C ASN A 115 -7.14 -19.37 -2.81
N SER A 116 -6.78 -18.85 -1.63
CA SER A 116 -7.17 -19.38 -0.32
C SER A 116 -8.68 -19.38 -0.13
N HIS A 117 -9.36 -18.24 -0.39
CA HIS A 117 -10.82 -18.17 -0.31
C HIS A 117 -11.51 -19.13 -1.30
N LEU A 118 -10.93 -19.34 -2.50
CA LEU A 118 -11.44 -20.31 -3.47
C LEU A 118 -11.20 -21.77 -3.04
N GLU A 119 -10.17 -22.05 -2.25
CA GLU A 119 -9.95 -23.37 -1.64
C GLU A 119 -10.92 -23.59 -0.46
N THR A 120 -11.15 -22.59 0.37
CA THR A 120 -12.14 -22.61 1.46
C THR A 120 -13.56 -22.83 0.93
N GLU A 121 -13.95 -22.22 -0.20
CA GLU A 121 -15.21 -22.53 -0.94
C GLU A 121 -15.35 -24.02 -1.23
N LYS A 122 -14.32 -24.62 -1.86
CA LYS A 122 -14.31 -26.03 -2.24
C LYS A 122 -14.34 -26.94 -1.03
N ASN A 123 -13.65 -26.60 0.05
CA ASN A 123 -13.61 -27.39 1.28
C ASN A 123 -14.95 -27.38 2.03
N LEU A 124 -15.61 -26.22 2.15
CA LEU A 124 -16.97 -26.14 2.70
C LEU A 124 -17.96 -27.01 1.91
N LYS A 125 -17.83 -27.01 0.59
CA LYS A 125 -18.71 -27.72 -0.34
C LYS A 125 -18.43 -29.21 -0.47
N GLY A 126 -17.16 -29.60 -0.42
CA GLY A 126 -16.69 -30.97 -0.58
C GLY A 126 -16.59 -31.76 0.71
N SER A 127 -16.50 -31.08 1.87
CA SER A 127 -16.27 -31.72 3.17
C SER A 127 -17.38 -31.42 4.18
N VAL A 128 -17.85 -30.18 4.31
CA VAL A 128 -18.84 -29.81 5.35
C VAL A 128 -20.29 -30.09 4.91
N LEU A 129 -20.70 -29.57 3.75
CA LEU A 129 -22.07 -29.79 3.24
C LEU A 129 -22.47 -31.27 3.09
N PRO A 130 -21.59 -32.21 2.64
CA PRO A 130 -21.94 -33.62 2.53
C PRO A 130 -22.23 -34.30 3.87
N ILE A 131 -21.64 -33.84 4.98
CA ILE A 131 -21.94 -34.35 6.33
C ILE A 131 -23.40 -34.00 6.69
N LEU A 132 -23.80 -32.75 6.45
CA LEU A 132 -25.15 -32.27 6.75
C LEU A 132 -26.21 -32.89 5.82
N ASP A 133 -25.97 -32.97 4.51
CA ASP A 133 -26.88 -33.61 3.55
C ASP A 133 -27.09 -35.11 3.86
N ARG A 134 -26.04 -35.80 4.30
CA ARG A 134 -26.15 -37.18 4.81
C ARG A 134 -27.04 -37.24 6.05
N LEU A 135 -26.82 -36.38 7.04
CA LEU A 135 -27.62 -36.32 8.26
C LEU A 135 -29.10 -36.01 7.97
N HIS A 136 -29.37 -35.07 7.07
CA HIS A 136 -30.71 -34.73 6.60
C HIS A 136 -31.40 -35.95 5.97
N LYS A 137 -30.68 -36.73 5.16
CA LYS A 137 -31.19 -38.00 4.59
C LYS A 137 -31.44 -39.06 5.66
N GLU A 138 -30.57 -39.19 6.67
CA GLU A 138 -30.73 -40.11 7.80
C GLU A 138 -31.99 -39.75 8.63
N ILE A 139 -32.20 -38.47 8.99
CA ILE A 139 -33.41 -37.99 9.67
C ILE A 139 -34.66 -38.25 8.82
N LYS A 140 -34.62 -37.95 7.52
CA LYS A 140 -35.72 -38.20 6.57
C LYS A 140 -36.04 -39.70 6.43
N HIS A 141 -35.05 -40.58 6.58
CA HIS A 141 -35.27 -42.03 6.63
C HIS A 141 -35.96 -42.42 7.94
N LYS A 142 -35.45 -41.95 9.09
CA LYS A 142 -36.04 -42.18 10.41
C LYS A 142 -37.51 -41.74 10.49
N SER A 143 -37.87 -40.62 9.86
CA SER A 143 -39.26 -40.15 9.79
C SER A 143 -40.18 -41.12 9.05
N LYS A 144 -39.69 -41.80 8.01
CA LYS A 144 -40.45 -42.82 7.27
C LYS A 144 -40.61 -44.11 8.06
N GLU A 145 -39.56 -44.53 8.78
CA GLU A 145 -39.62 -45.70 9.67
C GLU A 145 -40.65 -45.52 10.79
N LEU A 146 -40.64 -44.35 11.44
CA LEU A 146 -41.63 -44.03 12.49
C LEU A 146 -43.05 -44.09 11.95
N ALA A 147 -43.31 -43.42 10.81
CA ALA A 147 -44.64 -43.34 10.22
C ALA A 147 -45.19 -44.71 9.80
N SER A 148 -44.35 -45.62 9.28
CA SER A 148 -44.79 -46.96 8.89
C SER A 148 -45.00 -47.89 10.10
N GLY A 149 -44.14 -47.80 11.12
CA GLY A 149 -44.28 -48.59 12.35
C GLY A 149 -45.52 -48.21 13.17
N ALA A 150 -45.69 -46.91 13.46
CA ALA A 150 -46.80 -46.43 14.28
C ALA A 150 -48.18 -46.71 13.64
N ALA A 151 -48.28 -46.51 12.32
CA ALA A 151 -49.52 -46.77 11.57
C ALA A 151 -49.93 -48.25 11.54
N LYS A 152 -49.03 -49.18 11.88
CA LYS A 152 -49.35 -50.61 12.02
C LYS A 152 -49.96 -50.90 13.40
N GLY A 153 -49.25 -50.57 14.48
CA GLY A 153 -49.70 -50.84 15.85
C GLY A 153 -51.04 -50.18 16.18
N ALA A 154 -51.23 -48.92 15.77
CA ALA A 154 -52.49 -48.20 15.97
C ALA A 154 -53.70 -48.93 15.33
N LYS A 155 -53.55 -49.48 14.12
CA LYS A 155 -54.62 -50.25 13.43
C LYS A 155 -54.93 -51.57 14.10
N GLU A 156 -53.92 -52.24 14.66
CA GLU A 156 -54.10 -53.51 15.37
C GLU A 156 -54.87 -53.29 16.68
N VAL A 157 -54.55 -52.23 17.43
CA VAL A 157 -55.29 -51.76 18.61
C VAL A 157 -56.71 -51.31 18.26
N GLU A 158 -56.89 -50.45 17.25
CA GLU A 158 -58.20 -49.95 16.81
C GLU A 158 -59.15 -51.09 16.43
N LYS A 159 -58.65 -52.09 15.67
CA LYS A 159 -59.41 -53.27 15.28
C LYS A 159 -59.84 -54.11 16.49
N ALA A 160 -58.98 -54.25 17.50
CA ALA A 160 -59.31 -54.95 18.73
C ALA A 160 -60.38 -54.20 19.54
N ARG A 161 -60.17 -52.90 19.81
CA ARG A 161 -61.14 -52.00 20.48
C ARG A 161 -62.53 -52.06 19.84
N ASN A 162 -62.60 -51.87 18.52
CA ASN A 162 -63.86 -51.94 17.75
C ASN A 162 -64.54 -53.32 17.81
N THR A 163 -63.77 -54.40 17.98
CA THR A 163 -64.32 -55.76 18.11
C THR A 163 -64.87 -56.00 19.52
N THR A 164 -64.18 -55.53 20.56
CA THR A 164 -64.65 -55.60 21.95
C THR A 164 -65.92 -54.78 22.14
N GLN A 165 -65.92 -53.51 21.70
CA GLN A 165 -67.03 -52.57 21.84
C GLN A 165 -68.34 -53.12 21.29
N LYS A 166 -68.32 -53.65 20.05
CA LYS A 166 -69.51 -54.30 19.43
C LYS A 166 -70.07 -55.48 20.23
N HIS A 167 -69.22 -56.19 20.98
CA HIS A 167 -69.67 -57.31 21.81
C HIS A 167 -70.16 -56.86 23.20
N ILE A 168 -69.65 -55.74 23.72
CA ILE A 168 -70.20 -55.06 24.91
C ILE A 168 -71.61 -54.54 24.59
N GLU A 169 -71.80 -53.91 23.43
CA GLU A 169 -73.10 -53.42 22.95
C GLU A 169 -74.10 -54.57 22.73
N LEU A 170 -73.66 -55.66 22.11
CA LEU A 170 -74.48 -56.87 21.93
C LEU A 170 -74.88 -57.48 23.28
N LEU A 171 -73.93 -57.60 24.22
CA LEU A 171 -74.21 -58.07 25.58
C LEU A 171 -75.24 -57.17 26.28
N GLY A 172 -75.04 -55.85 26.27
CA GLY A 172 -75.98 -54.90 26.89
C GLY A 172 -77.39 -55.00 26.29
N THR A 173 -77.49 -55.17 24.96
CA THR A 173 -78.76 -55.36 24.25
C THR A 173 -79.47 -56.64 24.72
N GLN A 174 -78.77 -57.78 24.77
CA GLN A 174 -79.39 -59.06 25.18
C GLN A 174 -79.69 -59.13 26.69
N VAL A 175 -78.87 -58.49 27.53
CA VAL A 175 -79.15 -58.34 28.98
C VAL A 175 -80.42 -57.52 29.20
N ALA A 176 -80.58 -56.38 28.52
CA ALA A 176 -81.80 -55.58 28.62
C ALA A 176 -83.04 -56.31 28.08
N GLY A 177 -82.87 -57.13 27.03
CA GLY A 177 -83.93 -57.99 26.48
C GLY A 177 -84.32 -59.16 27.40
N PHE A 178 -83.43 -59.64 28.27
CA PHE A 178 -83.62 -60.85 29.08
C PHE A 178 -84.86 -60.81 29.98
N GLU A 179 -85.03 -59.70 30.71
CA GLU A 179 -86.19 -59.51 31.61
C GLU A 179 -87.50 -59.39 30.82
N SER A 180 -87.46 -58.76 29.64
CA SER A 180 -88.64 -58.54 28.78
C SER A 180 -89.06 -59.79 27.99
N ALA A 181 -88.13 -60.69 27.67
CA ALA A 181 -88.36 -61.90 26.88
C ALA A 181 -88.80 -63.12 27.70
N GLY A 182 -88.85 -63.01 29.03
CA GLY A 182 -89.22 -64.12 29.93
C GLY A 182 -88.30 -65.34 29.79
N GLY A 183 -87.01 -65.13 29.50
CA GLY A 183 -86.01 -66.18 29.33
C GLY A 183 -86.05 -66.95 28.00
N ARG A 184 -86.91 -66.58 27.04
CA ARG A 184 -86.95 -67.19 25.70
C ARG A 184 -85.94 -66.55 24.75
N ILE A 185 -84.67 -66.87 24.94
CA ILE A 185 -83.54 -66.37 24.12
C ILE A 185 -82.84 -67.54 23.41
N ASN A 186 -82.25 -67.29 22.24
CA ASN A 186 -81.47 -68.31 21.53
C ASN A 186 -80.21 -68.66 22.32
N ALA A 187 -79.76 -69.92 22.28
CA ALA A 187 -78.55 -70.35 22.98
C ALA A 187 -77.26 -69.58 22.58
N ALA A 188 -77.22 -68.97 21.39
CA ALA A 188 -76.09 -68.13 20.94
C ALA A 188 -76.14 -66.69 21.47
N ASP A 189 -77.34 -66.21 21.84
CA ASP A 189 -77.63 -64.87 22.36
C ASP A 189 -77.67 -64.84 23.90
N ASP A 190 -77.39 -65.97 24.55
CA ASP A 190 -77.36 -66.12 26.01
C ASP A 190 -76.40 -65.10 26.66
N PRO A 191 -76.87 -64.27 27.62
CA PRO A 191 -76.05 -63.24 28.23
C PRO A 191 -74.78 -63.76 28.93
N TYR A 192 -74.79 -64.97 29.50
CA TYR A 192 -73.61 -65.54 30.15
C TYR A 192 -72.55 -65.97 29.12
N ILE A 193 -72.96 -66.54 27.99
CA ILE A 193 -72.06 -66.86 26.86
C ILE A 193 -71.50 -65.57 26.25
N LEU A 194 -72.33 -64.54 26.02
CA LEU A 194 -71.90 -63.24 25.50
C LEU A 194 -70.91 -62.54 26.46
N HIS A 195 -71.16 -62.59 27.77
CA HIS A 195 -70.27 -62.05 28.80
C HIS A 195 -68.89 -62.71 28.79
N ARG A 196 -68.82 -64.05 28.66
CA ARG A 196 -67.54 -64.75 28.44
C ARG A 196 -66.89 -64.35 27.11
N GLY A 197 -67.69 -64.10 26.07
CA GLY A 197 -67.26 -63.59 24.77
C GLY A 197 -66.63 -62.19 24.84
N VAL A 198 -67.17 -61.30 25.67
CA VAL A 198 -66.59 -59.97 25.97
C VAL A 198 -65.23 -60.14 26.65
N PHE A 199 -65.13 -60.93 27.73
CA PHE A 199 -63.85 -61.17 28.40
C PHE A 199 -62.77 -61.74 27.48
N HIS A 200 -63.11 -62.65 26.56
CA HIS A 200 -62.15 -63.16 25.58
C HIS A 200 -61.59 -62.05 24.67
N ARG A 201 -62.45 -61.13 24.21
CA ARG A 201 -62.07 -60.01 23.34
C ARG A 201 -61.31 -58.92 24.08
N LEU A 202 -61.72 -58.62 25.31
CA LEU A 202 -61.03 -57.68 26.20
C LEU A 202 -59.60 -58.15 26.50
N ASN A 203 -59.40 -59.44 26.81
CA ASN A 203 -58.05 -60.02 26.97
C ASN A 203 -57.21 -59.84 25.70
N LYS A 204 -57.79 -60.03 24.52
CA LYS A 204 -57.08 -59.77 23.26
C LYS A 204 -56.74 -58.29 23.07
N GLN A 205 -57.70 -57.39 23.30
CA GLN A 205 -57.46 -55.95 23.19
C GLN A 205 -56.34 -55.47 24.11
N VAL A 206 -56.38 -55.86 25.39
CA VAL A 206 -55.34 -55.53 26.37
C VAL A 206 -53.97 -56.09 25.95
N LEU A 207 -53.93 -57.24 25.27
CA LEU A 207 -52.69 -57.78 24.70
C LEU A 207 -52.16 -56.93 23.54
N GLU A 208 -53.00 -56.54 22.57
CA GLU A 208 -52.56 -55.67 21.46
C GLU A 208 -52.16 -54.26 21.95
N GLU A 209 -52.89 -53.70 22.93
CA GLU A 209 -52.57 -52.41 23.56
C GLU A 209 -51.23 -52.45 24.31
N ASN A 210 -50.95 -53.53 25.04
CA ASN A 210 -49.65 -53.70 25.70
C ASN A 210 -48.52 -53.92 24.70
N ASN A 211 -48.74 -54.65 23.60
CA ASN A 211 -47.77 -54.81 22.52
C ASN A 211 -47.44 -53.45 21.89
N SER A 212 -48.45 -52.69 21.46
CA SER A 212 -48.25 -51.35 20.89
C SER A 212 -47.57 -50.39 21.86
N ARG A 213 -47.82 -50.50 23.18
CA ARG A 213 -47.13 -49.72 24.20
C ARG A 213 -45.65 -50.11 24.34
N HIS A 214 -45.33 -51.41 24.31
CA HIS A 214 -43.94 -51.88 24.35
C HIS A 214 -43.16 -51.47 23.09
N ASP A 215 -43.79 -51.54 21.91
CA ASP A 215 -43.19 -51.08 20.66
C ASP A 215 -42.91 -49.57 20.69
N LEU A 216 -43.84 -48.75 21.18
CA LEU A 216 -43.62 -47.31 21.35
C LEU A 216 -42.52 -46.99 22.36
N LEU A 217 -42.41 -47.73 23.47
CA LEU A 217 -41.30 -47.58 24.42
C LEU A 217 -39.94 -47.94 23.78
N ALA A 218 -39.89 -48.98 22.96
CA ALA A 218 -38.68 -49.35 22.21
C ALA A 218 -38.31 -48.27 21.18
N VAL A 219 -39.29 -47.67 20.49
CA VAL A 219 -39.09 -46.51 19.61
C VAL A 219 -38.54 -45.32 20.39
N GLN A 220 -39.12 -44.97 21.53
CA GLN A 220 -38.64 -43.87 22.38
C GLN A 220 -37.20 -44.09 22.87
N HIS A 221 -36.84 -45.31 23.28
CA HIS A 221 -35.47 -45.65 23.64
C HIS A 221 -34.49 -45.48 22.47
N ASN A 222 -34.88 -45.93 21.27
CA ASN A 222 -34.08 -45.76 20.05
C ASN A 222 -33.94 -44.29 19.64
N PHE A 223 -34.92 -43.44 19.96
CA PHE A 223 -34.85 -42.00 19.74
C PHE A 223 -33.76 -41.34 20.58
N THR A 224 -33.54 -41.76 21.83
CA THR A 224 -32.45 -41.23 22.68
C THR A 224 -31.08 -41.41 22.01
N ALA A 225 -30.81 -42.60 21.48
CA ALA A 225 -29.56 -42.88 20.77
C ALA A 225 -29.47 -42.12 19.43
N PHE A 226 -30.58 -42.02 18.69
CA PHE A 226 -30.64 -41.30 17.42
C PHE A 226 -30.44 -39.79 17.58
N GLU A 227 -31.05 -39.15 18.58
CA GLU A 227 -30.83 -37.72 18.84
C GLU A 227 -29.40 -37.43 19.30
N GLY A 228 -28.77 -38.34 20.06
CA GLY A 228 -27.34 -38.28 20.38
C GLY A 228 -26.48 -38.23 19.12
N HIS A 229 -26.64 -39.20 18.23
CA HIS A 229 -25.96 -39.25 16.93
C HIS A 229 -26.22 -37.99 16.07
N VAL A 230 -27.46 -37.48 16.03
CA VAL A 230 -27.78 -36.22 15.32
C VAL A 230 -26.95 -35.04 15.85
N VAL A 231 -26.80 -34.92 17.17
CA VAL A 231 -25.99 -33.87 17.80
C VAL A 231 -24.50 -34.06 17.53
N GLU A 232 -23.99 -35.30 17.63
CA GLU A 232 -22.58 -35.63 17.35
C GLU A 232 -22.20 -35.29 15.90
N VAL A 233 -23.04 -35.63 14.92
CA VAL A 233 -22.78 -35.31 13.50
C VAL A 233 -22.85 -33.81 13.23
N ILE A 234 -23.73 -33.06 13.91
CA ILE A 234 -23.74 -31.58 13.86
C ILE A 234 -22.44 -31.02 14.45
N GLN A 235 -21.96 -31.55 15.58
CA GLN A 235 -20.69 -31.12 16.18
C GLN A 235 -19.50 -31.34 15.23
N GLN A 236 -19.41 -32.52 14.61
CA GLN A 236 -18.37 -32.83 13.61
C GLN A 236 -18.43 -31.88 12.39
N ALA A 237 -19.63 -31.58 11.88
CA ALA A 237 -19.80 -30.63 10.79
C ALA A 237 -19.35 -29.21 11.18
N MET A 238 -19.65 -28.77 12.41
CA MET A 238 -19.25 -27.44 12.90
C MET A 238 -17.77 -27.35 13.25
N GLU A 239 -17.13 -28.44 13.70
CA GLU A 239 -15.68 -28.53 13.88
C GLU A 239 -14.95 -28.38 12.55
N ALA A 240 -15.36 -29.13 11.52
CA ALA A 240 -14.82 -29.01 10.17
C ALA A 240 -15.07 -27.61 9.57
N PHE A 241 -16.26 -27.03 9.78
CA PHE A 241 -16.55 -25.64 9.38
C PHE A 241 -15.59 -24.64 10.02
N ASN A 242 -15.35 -24.75 11.33
CA ASN A 242 -14.42 -23.90 12.06
C ASN A 242 -12.97 -24.10 11.60
N GLN A 243 -12.55 -25.34 11.28
CA GLN A 243 -11.23 -25.62 10.74
C GLN A 243 -10.97 -24.83 9.44
N PHE A 244 -11.93 -24.81 8.51
CA PHE A 244 -11.77 -24.11 7.24
C PHE A 244 -11.95 -22.60 7.36
N VAL A 245 -13.05 -22.12 7.96
CA VAL A 245 -13.35 -20.67 8.03
C VAL A 245 -12.48 -19.95 9.06
N GLY A 246 -12.23 -20.58 10.21
CA GLY A 246 -11.29 -20.07 11.20
C GLY A 246 -9.85 -20.12 10.70
N GLY A 247 -9.49 -21.15 9.93
CA GLY A 247 -8.20 -21.23 9.23
C GLY A 247 -8.03 -20.11 8.20
N GLN A 248 -9.05 -19.81 7.39
CA GLN A 248 -9.04 -18.69 6.45
C GLN A 248 -8.81 -17.35 7.16
N ALA A 249 -9.53 -17.07 8.25
CA ALA A 249 -9.37 -15.83 9.00
C ALA A 249 -7.94 -15.67 9.59
N GLN A 250 -7.30 -16.77 9.99
CA GLN A 250 -5.90 -16.76 10.44
C GLN A 250 -4.93 -16.55 9.27
N ASN A 251 -5.20 -17.11 8.09
CA ASN A 251 -4.40 -16.91 6.89
C ASN A 251 -4.47 -15.44 6.42
N ASP A 252 -5.66 -14.85 6.40
CA ASP A 252 -5.85 -13.43 6.07
C ASP A 252 -4.98 -12.53 6.95
N GLN A 253 -4.98 -12.78 8.27
CA GLN A 253 -4.15 -12.05 9.22
C GLN A 253 -2.64 -12.21 8.93
N GLN A 254 -2.18 -13.42 8.60
CA GLN A 254 -0.77 -13.69 8.28
C GLN A 254 -0.35 -12.99 6.99
N ILE A 255 -1.19 -13.02 5.97
CA ILE A 255 -0.91 -12.39 4.67
C ILE A 255 -0.81 -10.85 4.82
N TYR A 256 -1.73 -10.21 5.53
CA TYR A 256 -1.64 -8.77 5.79
C TYR A 256 -0.43 -8.40 6.67
N ALA A 257 -0.03 -9.28 7.59
CA ALA A 257 1.18 -9.08 8.39
C ALA A 257 2.46 -9.19 7.55
N ASP A 258 2.54 -10.09 6.56
CA ASP A 258 3.69 -10.19 5.66
C ASP A 258 3.80 -8.98 4.71
N ILE A 259 2.67 -8.48 4.18
CA ILE A 259 2.64 -7.22 3.41
C ILE A 259 3.22 -6.06 4.24
N LEU A 260 2.79 -5.92 5.49
CA LEU A 260 3.31 -4.89 6.40
C LEU A 260 4.80 -5.10 6.69
N ALA A 261 5.23 -6.34 6.94
CA ALA A 261 6.63 -6.67 7.19
C ALA A 261 7.52 -6.41 5.97
N SER A 262 7.01 -6.64 4.75
CA SER A 262 7.69 -6.30 3.50
C SER A 262 7.98 -4.80 3.42
N ALA A 263 6.96 -3.96 3.65
CA ALA A 263 7.10 -2.50 3.68
C ALA A 263 8.05 -2.02 4.80
N GLN A 264 7.96 -2.59 6.00
CA GLN A 264 8.78 -2.20 7.16
C GLN A 264 10.25 -2.63 7.07
N ARG A 265 10.59 -3.59 6.21
CA ARG A 265 11.97 -4.06 5.99
C ARG A 265 12.76 -3.16 5.03
N ILE A 266 12.12 -2.24 4.31
CA ILE A 266 12.77 -1.33 3.36
C ILE A 266 13.63 -0.31 4.15
N PRO A 267 14.96 -0.25 3.94
CA PRO A 267 15.78 0.81 4.51
C PRO A 267 15.38 2.19 3.97
N VAL A 268 15.31 3.20 4.84
CA VAL A 268 14.79 4.54 4.50
C VAL A 268 15.56 5.22 3.36
N ASP A 269 16.86 4.93 3.25
CA ASP A 269 17.76 5.46 2.22
C ASP A 269 17.86 4.57 0.96
N PHE A 270 17.28 3.36 0.96
CA PHE A 270 17.52 2.33 -0.07
C PHE A 270 17.30 2.84 -1.50
N GLU A 271 16.12 3.42 -1.77
CA GLU A 271 15.78 3.93 -3.10
C GLU A 271 16.68 5.10 -3.51
N TRP A 272 17.04 5.99 -2.59
CA TRP A 272 17.91 7.12 -2.89
C TRP A 272 19.33 6.65 -3.18
N THR A 273 19.89 5.78 -2.35
CA THR A 273 21.22 5.18 -2.55
C THR A 273 21.28 4.45 -3.90
N LYS A 274 20.29 3.61 -4.22
CA LYS A 274 20.20 2.91 -5.52
C LYS A 274 19.94 3.86 -6.71
N PHE A 275 19.24 4.97 -6.50
CA PHE A 275 19.05 5.99 -7.53
C PHE A 275 20.36 6.74 -7.81
N VAL A 276 21.11 7.13 -6.78
CA VAL A 276 22.43 7.78 -6.92
C VAL A 276 23.45 6.84 -7.57
N GLU A 277 23.52 5.57 -7.16
CA GLU A 277 24.40 4.57 -7.80
C GLU A 277 24.15 4.45 -9.31
N ARG A 278 22.88 4.47 -9.74
CA ARG A 278 22.51 4.35 -11.17
C ARG A 278 22.67 5.65 -11.96
N ASN A 279 22.50 6.81 -11.33
CA ASN A 279 22.43 8.12 -12.00
C ASN A 279 23.59 9.07 -11.65
N GLY A 280 24.62 8.61 -10.95
CA GLY A 280 25.68 9.45 -10.39
C GLY A 280 26.45 10.32 -11.40
N SER A 281 26.47 9.94 -12.69
CA SER A 281 27.05 10.75 -13.78
C SER A 281 26.17 11.92 -14.24
N MET A 282 24.88 11.91 -13.89
CA MET A 282 23.90 12.97 -14.22
C MET A 282 23.56 13.84 -13.00
N LEU A 283 23.84 13.37 -11.79
CA LEU A 283 23.66 14.13 -10.56
C LEU A 283 24.83 15.08 -10.32
N VAL A 284 24.56 16.16 -9.59
CA VAL A 284 25.62 17.07 -9.12
C VAL A 284 26.44 16.34 -8.06
N ASP A 285 27.75 16.25 -8.28
CA ASP A 285 28.69 15.72 -7.29
C ASP A 285 28.73 16.63 -6.04
N PRO A 286 28.34 16.14 -4.84
CA PRO A 286 28.40 16.93 -3.61
C PRO A 286 29.82 17.29 -3.16
N ALA A 287 30.85 16.61 -3.70
CA ALA A 287 32.25 16.93 -3.44
C ALA A 287 32.82 17.99 -4.41
N ALA A 288 32.08 18.35 -5.47
CA ALA A 288 32.47 19.43 -6.37
C ALA A 288 32.32 20.79 -5.65
N GLY A 289 33.43 21.52 -5.52
CA GLY A 289 33.43 22.87 -4.96
C GLY A 289 32.74 23.88 -5.87
N ASP A 290 32.29 24.99 -5.28
CA ASP A 290 31.72 26.12 -6.02
C ASP A 290 32.69 26.63 -7.10
N ARG A 291 32.14 27.01 -8.26
CA ARG A 291 32.93 27.61 -9.34
C ARG A 291 33.33 29.04 -8.95
N SER A 292 34.62 29.31 -8.81
CA SER A 292 35.15 30.68 -8.74
C SER A 292 35.40 31.26 -10.12
N VAL A 293 35.18 32.57 -10.30
CA VAL A 293 35.59 33.32 -11.50
C VAL A 293 37.11 33.19 -11.72
N ASP A 294 37.91 33.17 -10.64
CA ASP A 294 39.37 33.03 -10.72
C ASP A 294 39.83 31.69 -11.31
N SER A 295 38.99 30.64 -11.20
CA SER A 295 39.23 29.31 -11.77
C SER A 295 38.67 29.14 -13.19
N ILE A 296 38.01 30.16 -13.76
CA ILE A 296 37.48 30.12 -15.12
C ILE A 296 38.51 30.74 -16.06
N THR A 297 39.02 29.92 -16.98
CA THR A 297 39.83 30.40 -18.10
C THR A 297 38.95 30.64 -19.33
N PHE A 298 39.25 31.70 -20.08
CA PHE A 298 38.58 31.99 -21.35
C PHE A 298 39.55 32.52 -22.42
N PRO A 299 39.23 32.35 -23.73
CA PRO A 299 40.11 32.83 -24.79
C PRO A 299 40.40 34.33 -24.70
N ASN A 300 41.68 34.69 -24.84
CA ASN A 300 42.21 36.07 -24.78
C ASN A 300 42.19 36.77 -23.40
N GLN A 301 41.89 36.05 -22.30
CA GLN A 301 41.95 36.58 -20.93
C GLN A 301 43.25 37.35 -20.64
N ASP A 302 44.40 36.69 -20.84
CA ASP A 302 45.74 37.25 -20.58
C ASP A 302 46.36 37.94 -21.82
N HIS A 303 45.56 38.32 -22.81
CA HIS A 303 46.08 38.99 -24.00
C HIS A 303 46.64 40.37 -23.63
N LYS A 304 47.83 40.75 -24.14
CA LYS A 304 48.50 42.01 -23.75
C LYS A 304 47.66 43.29 -23.93
N SER A 305 46.60 43.27 -24.74
CA SER A 305 45.69 44.41 -24.92
C SER A 305 44.58 44.53 -23.86
N THR A 306 44.31 43.47 -23.07
CA THR A 306 43.34 43.49 -21.97
C THR A 306 43.97 43.97 -20.66
N GLN A 307 45.31 43.94 -20.57
CA GLN A 307 46.07 44.40 -19.42
C GLN A 307 46.29 45.93 -19.48
N PRO A 308 46.10 46.66 -18.36
CA PRO A 308 46.31 48.10 -18.29
C PRO A 308 47.81 48.46 -18.32
N LEU A 309 48.15 49.62 -18.89
CA LEU A 309 49.49 50.22 -18.78
C LEU A 309 49.68 50.87 -17.39
N ILE A 310 48.62 51.47 -16.87
CA ILE A 310 48.48 51.91 -15.48
C ILE A 310 46.99 51.99 -15.13
N GLU A 311 46.64 51.65 -13.90
CA GLU A 311 45.30 51.79 -13.35
C GLU A 311 45.35 52.22 -11.88
N GLY A 312 44.24 52.78 -11.37
CA GLY A 312 44.14 53.21 -9.97
C GLY A 312 43.19 54.40 -9.78
N THR A 313 43.02 54.81 -8.53
CA THR A 313 42.16 55.96 -8.21
C THR A 313 42.89 57.28 -8.34
N LEU A 314 42.24 58.27 -8.96
CA LEU A 314 42.69 59.67 -9.00
C LEU A 314 41.57 60.59 -8.54
N GLU A 315 41.95 61.74 -8.02
CA GLU A 315 41.05 62.84 -7.69
C GLU A 315 40.95 63.80 -8.87
N ARG A 316 39.74 64.04 -9.39
CA ARG A 316 39.47 64.99 -10.47
C ARG A 316 38.78 66.25 -9.95
N LYS A 317 39.23 67.44 -10.36
CA LYS A 317 38.55 68.70 -10.01
C LYS A 317 37.19 68.80 -10.72
N SER A 318 36.11 69.00 -9.97
CA SER A 318 34.74 69.11 -10.54
C SER A 318 34.60 70.27 -11.55
N ARG A 319 33.84 70.05 -12.62
CA ARG A 319 33.43 71.10 -13.58
C ARG A 319 32.18 71.86 -13.17
N ASN A 320 31.38 71.33 -12.25
CA ASN A 320 30.12 71.97 -11.88
C ASN A 320 30.39 73.18 -10.99
N LYS A 321 30.18 74.40 -11.52
CA LYS A 321 30.33 75.65 -10.75
C LYS A 321 29.39 75.77 -9.54
N LEU A 322 28.34 74.92 -9.46
CA LEU A 322 27.45 74.81 -8.29
C LEU A 322 27.90 73.78 -7.25
N SER A 323 28.83 72.86 -7.57
CA SER A 323 29.43 71.99 -6.55
C SER A 323 30.57 72.74 -5.87
N LEU A 324 30.53 72.85 -4.53
CA LEU A 324 31.53 73.52 -3.70
C LEU A 324 32.93 72.91 -3.85
N GLY A 325 33.70 73.40 -4.82
CA GLY A 325 35.18 73.38 -4.86
C GLY A 325 35.94 72.04 -4.82
N GLY A 326 35.25 70.91 -4.67
CA GLY A 326 35.85 69.61 -4.38
C GLY A 326 36.53 68.94 -5.56
N TYR A 327 37.54 68.13 -5.23
CA TYR A 327 37.96 67.02 -6.07
C TYR A 327 37.04 65.82 -5.82
N SER A 328 36.73 65.06 -6.87
CA SER A 328 35.96 63.81 -6.82
C SER A 328 36.85 62.64 -7.22
N THR A 329 36.86 61.57 -6.43
CA THR A 329 37.61 60.35 -6.75
C THR A 329 36.91 59.55 -7.85
N GLY A 330 37.66 59.13 -8.86
CA GLY A 330 37.26 58.14 -9.86
C GLY A 330 38.33 57.06 -10.01
N TYR A 331 37.99 55.95 -10.65
CA TYR A 331 38.96 54.91 -11.03
C TYR A 331 39.37 55.12 -12.49
N TYR A 332 40.67 55.18 -12.76
CA TYR A 332 41.18 55.48 -14.09
C TYR A 332 42.03 54.33 -14.61
N VAL A 333 42.03 54.17 -15.94
CA VAL A 333 42.78 53.12 -16.63
C VAL A 333 43.37 53.67 -17.92
N VAL A 334 44.67 53.49 -18.13
CA VAL A 334 45.32 53.72 -19.43
C VAL A 334 45.50 52.38 -20.13
N THR A 335 44.94 52.23 -21.33
CA THR A 335 44.99 50.98 -22.09
C THR A 335 46.11 50.98 -23.15
N PRO A 336 46.60 49.79 -23.56
CA PRO A 336 47.51 49.64 -24.70
C PRO A 336 46.95 50.21 -26.03
N SER A 337 45.62 50.30 -26.14
CA SER A 337 44.90 50.99 -27.23
C SER A 337 44.95 52.53 -27.16
N LYS A 338 45.77 53.08 -26.25
CA LYS A 338 46.03 54.52 -26.06
C LYS A 338 44.82 55.34 -25.61
N PHE A 339 43.89 54.72 -24.89
CA PHE A 339 42.80 55.44 -24.22
C PHE A 339 43.09 55.61 -22.73
N LEU A 340 42.69 56.76 -22.19
CA LEU A 340 42.45 56.96 -20.75
C LEU A 340 40.94 56.89 -20.51
N HIS A 341 40.51 55.88 -19.75
CA HIS A 341 39.13 55.72 -19.32
C HIS A 341 38.96 56.16 -17.85
N GLU A 342 37.79 56.72 -17.53
CA GLU A 342 37.30 56.96 -16.16
C GLU A 342 36.13 56.03 -15.91
N PHE A 343 36.21 55.24 -14.85
CA PHE A 343 35.13 54.45 -14.29
C PHE A 343 34.78 54.99 -12.90
N LYS A 344 33.57 54.70 -12.45
CA LYS A 344 33.13 55.10 -11.10
C LYS A 344 33.93 54.40 -10.00
N ASP A 345 34.24 53.13 -10.20
CA ASP A 345 34.96 52.23 -9.31
C ASP A 345 35.60 51.10 -10.17
N SER A 346 36.22 50.12 -9.51
CA SER A 346 36.83 48.95 -10.14
C SER A 346 35.99 47.67 -9.97
N ASP A 347 34.68 47.79 -9.73
CA ASP A 347 33.79 46.67 -9.41
C ASP A 347 33.25 46.00 -10.70
N ASN A 348 33.96 44.96 -11.15
CA ASN A 348 33.56 44.14 -12.31
C ASN A 348 32.43 43.14 -12.00
N PHE A 349 31.87 43.14 -10.78
CA PHE A 349 30.90 42.12 -10.33
C PHE A 349 29.48 42.70 -10.19
N ARG A 350 29.33 43.85 -9.51
CA ARG A 350 28.00 44.41 -9.20
C ARG A 350 27.36 45.13 -10.37
N LYS A 351 28.14 45.59 -11.36
CA LYS A 351 27.70 46.35 -12.52
C LYS A 351 28.59 46.05 -13.73
N ASP A 352 28.02 46.25 -14.91
CA ASP A 352 28.77 46.27 -16.16
C ASP A 352 29.72 47.50 -16.18
N PRO A 353 31.05 47.32 -16.34
CA PRO A 353 32.02 48.42 -16.28
C PRO A 353 31.91 49.33 -17.52
N GLN A 354 31.16 50.42 -17.37
CA GLN A 354 30.94 51.43 -18.41
C GLN A 354 31.75 52.71 -18.12
N PRO A 355 32.61 53.18 -19.05
CA PRO A 355 33.45 54.35 -18.80
C PRO A 355 32.66 55.66 -18.87
N GLU A 356 32.68 56.46 -17.81
CA GLU A 356 32.00 57.76 -17.72
C GLU A 356 32.67 58.84 -18.59
N LEU A 357 33.99 58.74 -18.78
CA LEU A 357 34.83 59.56 -19.66
C LEU A 357 35.79 58.64 -20.40
N SER A 358 36.12 59.00 -21.63
CA SER A 358 37.15 58.31 -22.43
C SER A 358 37.89 59.32 -23.29
N ILE A 359 39.21 59.38 -23.14
CA ILE A 359 40.08 60.29 -23.91
C ILE A 359 41.06 59.45 -24.74
N TYR A 360 41.12 59.70 -26.04
CA TYR A 360 42.20 59.18 -26.88
C TYR A 360 43.46 60.02 -26.62
N LEU A 361 44.51 59.39 -26.10
CA LEU A 361 45.70 60.09 -25.59
C LEU A 361 46.54 60.75 -26.70
N PRO A 362 46.70 60.18 -27.92
CA PRO A 362 47.44 60.85 -28.99
C PRO A 362 46.85 62.18 -29.47
N ASP A 363 45.55 62.42 -29.22
CA ASP A 363 44.88 63.71 -29.51
C ASP A 363 44.87 64.66 -28.28
N ALA A 364 45.52 64.29 -27.17
CA ALA A 364 45.46 65.01 -25.90
C ALA A 364 46.75 65.78 -25.58
N ILE A 365 46.60 66.98 -25.04
CA ILE A 365 47.71 67.79 -24.52
C ILE A 365 47.90 67.48 -23.04
N ILE A 366 49.11 67.08 -22.66
CA ILE A 366 49.46 66.68 -21.29
C ILE A 366 50.28 67.81 -20.65
N GLY A 367 49.81 68.33 -19.52
CA GLY A 367 50.56 69.29 -18.71
C GLY A 367 51.61 68.59 -17.83
N ALA A 368 52.75 69.23 -17.62
CA ALA A 368 53.77 68.73 -16.69
C ALA A 368 53.20 68.61 -15.26
N PRO A 369 53.58 67.57 -14.49
CA PRO A 369 53.15 67.42 -13.11
C PRO A 369 53.73 68.54 -12.23
N SER A 370 52.94 69.00 -11.25
CA SER A 370 53.28 70.02 -10.27
C SER A 370 52.89 69.52 -8.89
N GLY A 371 53.87 68.94 -8.19
CA GLY A 371 53.63 68.05 -7.05
C GLY A 371 52.67 66.92 -7.44
N SER A 372 51.74 66.59 -6.55
CA SER A 372 50.68 65.58 -6.74
C SER A 372 49.62 65.90 -7.81
N LYS A 373 49.77 66.96 -8.63
CA LYS A 373 48.75 67.39 -9.60
C LYS A 373 49.27 67.42 -11.03
N PHE A 374 48.42 67.08 -12.00
CA PHE A 374 48.70 67.20 -13.43
C PHE A 374 47.42 67.49 -14.21
N ASN A 375 47.54 68.08 -15.40
CA ASN A 375 46.39 68.39 -16.26
C ASN A 375 46.44 67.57 -17.56
N ILE A 376 45.30 67.13 -18.06
CA ILE A 376 45.14 66.58 -19.41
C ILE A 376 44.04 67.36 -20.11
N LYS A 377 44.30 67.80 -21.34
CA LYS A 377 43.32 68.46 -22.21
C LYS A 377 43.13 67.62 -23.47
N GLY A 378 42.10 66.78 -23.45
CA GLY A 378 41.74 65.92 -24.58
C GLY A 378 40.26 66.04 -24.94
N LYS A 379 39.82 65.30 -25.97
CA LYS A 379 38.41 65.19 -26.32
C LYS A 379 37.79 64.00 -25.60
N ASP A 380 36.67 64.23 -24.92
CA ASP A 380 35.86 63.16 -24.35
C ASP A 380 35.03 62.49 -25.46
N ILE A 381 35.12 61.17 -25.56
CA ILE A 381 34.39 60.35 -26.53
C ILE A 381 33.45 59.32 -25.89
N SER A 382 33.31 59.27 -24.55
CA SER A 382 32.47 58.24 -23.88
C SER A 382 31.00 58.31 -24.30
N LYS A 383 30.50 59.51 -24.63
CA LYS A 383 29.07 59.77 -24.89
C LYS A 383 28.64 59.60 -26.35
N GLY A 384 29.41 58.85 -27.14
CA GLY A 384 29.07 58.51 -28.53
C GLY A 384 28.79 59.72 -29.42
N LEU A 385 27.74 59.64 -30.24
CA LEU A 385 27.32 60.73 -31.15
C LEU A 385 27.04 62.05 -30.42
N SER A 386 26.55 62.00 -29.18
CA SER A 386 26.28 63.17 -28.32
C SER A 386 27.56 63.87 -27.84
N GLY A 387 28.68 63.15 -27.75
CA GLY A 387 29.99 63.70 -27.33
C GLY A 387 30.65 64.61 -28.37
N LYS A 388 30.16 64.67 -29.61
CA LYS A 388 30.71 65.55 -30.66
C LYS A 388 30.50 67.05 -30.38
N LEU A 389 29.63 67.41 -29.43
CA LEU A 389 29.36 68.79 -29.00
C LEU A 389 30.16 69.22 -27.76
N THR A 390 30.82 68.29 -27.05
CA THR A 390 31.70 68.63 -25.92
C THR A 390 33.11 68.94 -26.40
N GLY A 391 33.48 70.22 -26.42
CA GLY A 391 34.81 70.70 -26.80
C GLY A 391 35.93 70.27 -25.83
N ASN A 392 37.18 70.55 -26.21
CA ASN A 392 38.38 70.05 -25.53
C ASN A 392 38.34 70.24 -24.00
N ALA A 393 38.32 69.11 -23.34
CA ALA A 393 38.08 68.93 -21.93
C ALA A 393 39.42 69.02 -21.18
N GLU A 394 39.80 70.19 -20.66
CA GLU A 394 40.89 70.29 -19.69
C GLU A 394 40.43 69.74 -18.32
N ILE A 395 41.12 68.74 -17.83
CA ILE A 395 40.84 68.01 -16.59
C ILE A 395 42.08 68.10 -15.72
N ALA A 396 41.93 68.64 -14.52
CA ALA A 396 42.97 68.68 -13.50
C ALA A 396 42.81 67.48 -12.56
N PHE A 397 43.82 66.62 -12.59
CA PHE A 397 43.95 65.45 -11.72
C PHE A 397 44.83 65.77 -10.51
N LYS A 398 44.60 65.01 -9.44
CA LYS A 398 45.43 64.92 -8.25
C LYS A 398 45.61 63.43 -7.92
N ALA A 399 46.85 62.99 -7.81
CA ALA A 399 47.19 61.66 -7.34
C ALA A 399 47.37 61.66 -5.81
N HIS A 400 47.54 60.46 -5.23
CA HIS A 400 47.75 60.31 -3.79
C HIS A 400 49.12 60.84 -3.34
N THR A 401 50.14 60.70 -4.19
CA THR A 401 51.50 61.22 -3.96
C THR A 401 52.06 61.95 -5.18
N ASP A 402 53.12 62.73 -4.97
CA ASP A 402 53.86 63.39 -6.05
C ASP A 402 54.52 62.36 -6.99
N ALA A 403 54.98 61.22 -6.46
CA ALA A 403 55.53 60.11 -7.24
C ALA A 403 54.46 59.43 -8.11
N ASP A 404 53.24 59.25 -7.61
CA ASP A 404 52.13 58.76 -8.42
C ASP A 404 51.78 59.74 -9.55
N ALA A 405 51.74 61.04 -9.26
CA ALA A 405 51.48 62.05 -10.29
C ALA A 405 52.53 62.05 -11.40
N GLN A 406 53.81 61.87 -11.05
CA GLN A 406 54.89 61.65 -12.02
C GLN A 406 54.66 60.38 -12.84
N LYS A 407 54.48 59.22 -12.19
CA LYS A 407 54.23 57.93 -12.83
C LYS A 407 53.04 57.94 -13.79
N TRP A 408 51.92 58.53 -13.39
CA TRP A 408 50.74 58.72 -14.25
C TRP A 408 51.06 59.63 -15.43
N SER A 409 51.74 60.77 -15.22
CA SER A 409 52.11 61.68 -16.30
C SER A 409 53.07 61.06 -17.32
N GLU A 410 53.98 60.18 -16.87
CA GLU A 410 54.94 59.45 -17.71
C GLU A 410 54.23 58.41 -18.58
N VAL A 411 53.46 57.49 -17.98
CA VAL A 411 52.74 56.45 -18.73
C VAL A 411 51.74 57.06 -19.71
N ILE A 412 51.08 58.16 -19.35
CA ILE A 412 50.16 58.87 -20.25
C ILE A 412 50.90 59.56 -21.41
N ARG A 413 52.08 60.15 -21.17
CA ARG A 413 52.93 60.77 -22.21
C ARG A 413 53.48 59.74 -23.20
N ASP A 414 53.91 58.60 -22.69
CA ASP A 414 54.38 57.48 -23.53
C ASP A 414 53.22 56.81 -24.27
N ALA A 415 52.02 56.82 -23.69
CA ALA A 415 50.80 56.38 -24.36
C ALA A 415 50.36 57.34 -25.49
N ALA A 416 50.42 58.66 -25.26
CA ALA A 416 50.10 59.68 -26.27
C ALA A 416 51.07 59.68 -27.47
N GLY A 417 52.29 59.17 -27.28
CA GLY A 417 53.38 59.31 -28.25
C GLY A 417 54.09 60.64 -28.04
N ALA A 418 55.36 60.57 -27.63
CA ALA A 418 56.11 61.72 -27.15
C ALA A 418 56.20 62.87 -28.17
N THR A 419 55.37 63.89 -27.98
CA THR A 419 55.42 65.17 -28.70
C THR A 419 55.67 66.31 -27.71
N GLY A 420 56.91 66.37 -27.22
CA GLY A 420 57.49 67.54 -26.54
C GLY A 420 58.69 68.08 -27.34
N PRO A 421 59.08 69.35 -27.21
CA PRO A 421 60.13 69.95 -28.04
C PRO A 421 61.47 69.24 -27.86
N ALA A 422 62.11 68.87 -28.97
CA ALA A 422 63.40 68.18 -28.96
C ALA A 422 64.54 69.16 -28.66
N GLU A 423 65.38 68.84 -27.67
CA GLU A 423 66.73 69.39 -27.60
C GLU A 423 67.69 68.57 -28.47
N THR A 424 68.53 69.27 -29.21
CA THR A 424 69.35 68.72 -30.29
C THR A 424 70.75 68.34 -29.83
N TYR A 425 71.14 67.08 -30.00
CA TYR A 425 72.56 66.68 -30.05
C TYR A 425 72.84 65.69 -31.19
N THR A 426 73.68 66.14 -32.11
CA THR A 426 74.48 65.37 -33.10
C THR A 426 75.60 64.59 -32.36
N SER A 427 76.25 63.52 -32.85
CA SER A 427 76.35 62.92 -34.20
C SER A 427 77.11 61.56 -34.18
N GLU A 428 76.65 60.59 -34.98
CA GLU A 428 77.45 59.57 -35.75
C GLU A 428 78.29 58.48 -34.98
N PRO A 429 79.05 57.54 -35.64
CA PRO A 429 78.52 56.19 -35.94
C PRO A 429 79.51 55.00 -35.72
N THR A 430 79.01 53.75 -35.68
CA THR A 430 79.90 52.56 -35.88
C THR A 430 79.20 51.31 -36.45
N THR A 431 79.86 50.64 -37.38
CA THR A 431 79.64 49.27 -37.90
C THR A 431 81.00 48.71 -38.36
N PRO A 432 81.17 47.42 -38.75
CA PRO A 432 80.33 46.21 -38.58
C PRO A 432 81.12 45.01 -37.96
N ILE A 433 80.51 43.82 -37.90
CA ILE A 433 81.12 42.50 -38.22
C ILE A 433 79.98 41.45 -38.37
N SER A 434 80.11 40.55 -39.35
CA SER A 434 79.28 39.34 -39.58
C SER A 434 80.21 38.13 -39.72
N PRO A 435 79.80 36.87 -39.42
CA PRO A 435 79.06 36.01 -40.39
C PRO A 435 78.06 35.00 -39.70
N ILE A 436 77.26 34.10 -40.31
CA ILE A 436 76.89 33.76 -41.71
C ILE A 436 75.43 33.17 -41.79
N VAL A 437 75.04 32.61 -42.94
CA VAL A 437 73.76 31.95 -43.36
C VAL A 437 73.57 30.51 -42.78
N ASP A 438 72.38 29.85 -42.79
CA ASP A 438 71.70 29.28 -43.99
C ASP A 438 70.17 29.00 -43.92
N GLU A 439 69.60 28.56 -45.06
CA GLU A 439 68.21 28.75 -45.50
C GLU A 439 67.10 27.72 -45.12
N LYS A 440 65.86 28.25 -45.02
CA LYS A 440 64.54 27.77 -45.54
C LYS A 440 64.25 26.25 -45.69
N LYS A 441 63.09 25.82 -45.15
CA LYS A 441 61.84 25.60 -45.96
C LYS A 441 60.59 25.21 -45.13
N ARG A 442 59.41 25.62 -45.64
CA ARG A 442 58.08 25.11 -45.24
C ARG A 442 57.86 23.69 -45.76
N ILE A 443 57.10 22.86 -45.03
CA ILE A 443 56.22 21.81 -45.59
C ILE A 443 54.88 21.83 -44.85
N MET A 444 53.79 21.53 -45.57
CA MET A 444 52.40 21.51 -45.10
C MET A 444 52.00 20.17 -44.47
N SER A 445 50.96 20.20 -43.64
CA SER A 445 50.28 19.02 -43.09
C SER A 445 49.32 18.37 -44.10
N GLN A 446 49.32 17.05 -44.15
CA GLN A 446 48.16 16.20 -44.52
C GLN A 446 48.26 14.84 -43.79
N PRO A 447 47.14 14.11 -43.61
CA PRO A 447 46.96 13.18 -42.49
C PRO A 447 47.38 11.73 -42.77
N PRO A 448 47.61 10.91 -41.72
CA PRO A 448 47.75 9.47 -41.86
C PRO A 448 46.39 8.77 -42.07
N VAL A 449 46.41 7.76 -42.94
CA VAL A 449 45.33 6.80 -43.20
C VAL A 449 45.45 5.62 -42.22
N TYR A 450 44.34 4.93 -41.98
CA TYR A 450 44.19 3.77 -41.10
C TYR A 450 43.96 2.48 -41.90
N GLU A 451 44.68 1.41 -41.54
CA GLU A 451 44.45 -0.04 -41.79
C GLU A 451 45.30 -0.75 -40.70
N GLU A 452 44.74 -1.54 -39.77
CA GLU A 452 44.21 -2.92 -39.85
C GLU A 452 45.27 -4.05 -39.92
N GLY A 453 45.01 -5.16 -39.20
CA GLY A 453 45.88 -6.36 -39.07
C GLY A 453 46.66 -6.41 -37.74
N GLU A 454 46.12 -6.93 -36.64
CA GLU A 454 45.94 -8.34 -36.26
C GLU A 454 47.16 -9.09 -35.67
N SER A 455 46.84 -9.91 -34.65
CA SER A 455 47.51 -11.14 -34.20
C SER A 455 48.70 -11.10 -33.21
N SER A 456 48.38 -11.61 -32.01
CA SER A 456 49.16 -12.55 -31.18
C SER A 456 50.61 -12.26 -30.77
N THR A 457 50.86 -12.27 -29.46
CA THR A 457 51.56 -13.39 -28.81
C THR A 457 51.33 -13.41 -27.29
N ALA A 458 51.23 -14.61 -26.72
CA ALA A 458 51.17 -14.82 -25.27
C ALA A 458 52.57 -15.11 -24.71
N LEU A 459 52.82 -14.76 -23.45
CA LEU A 459 53.89 -15.36 -22.64
C LEU A 459 53.50 -15.35 -21.16
N GLN A 460 53.65 -16.51 -20.51
CA GLN A 460 53.44 -16.71 -19.08
C GLN A 460 54.73 -16.44 -18.30
N THR A 461 54.62 -15.99 -17.05
CA THR A 461 55.48 -16.46 -15.95
C THR A 461 54.69 -16.58 -14.64
N SER A 462 54.82 -17.74 -14.00
CA SER A 462 55.13 -17.98 -12.58
C SER A 462 54.77 -16.90 -11.54
N GLY A 463 54.04 -17.13 -10.45
CA GLY A 463 53.67 -18.37 -9.74
C GLY A 463 54.57 -18.63 -8.51
N VAL A 464 53.99 -18.75 -7.30
CA VAL A 464 54.54 -19.42 -6.09
C VAL A 464 53.46 -19.53 -4.98
N THR A 465 53.29 -20.75 -4.46
CA THR A 465 52.68 -21.28 -3.19
C THR A 465 52.12 -20.31 -2.13
N GLY A 466 51.02 -20.57 -1.40
CA GLY A 466 50.70 -21.71 -0.50
C GLY A 466 50.47 -21.18 0.94
N ALA A 467 49.77 -21.80 1.91
CA ALA A 467 49.16 -23.12 2.04
C ALA A 467 47.94 -23.10 3.03
N GLU A 468 47.48 -24.28 3.46
CA GLU A 468 46.19 -24.57 4.16
C GLU A 468 46.04 -24.14 5.64
N ALA A 469 44.81 -24.34 6.16
CA ALA A 469 44.31 -24.05 7.51
C ALA A 469 44.87 -24.97 8.63
N PRO A 470 44.37 -24.82 9.87
CA PRO A 470 43.54 -25.94 10.36
C PRO A 470 42.30 -25.56 11.19
N VAL A 471 41.52 -26.60 11.51
CA VAL A 471 40.23 -26.62 12.22
C VAL A 471 40.42 -26.67 13.76
N ALA A 472 39.44 -26.15 14.52
CA ALA A 472 39.25 -26.48 15.94
C ALA A 472 37.75 -26.54 16.31
N ALA A 473 37.40 -27.30 17.35
CA ALA A 473 36.03 -27.67 17.73
C ALA A 473 35.73 -27.42 19.24
N ASN A 474 34.51 -27.80 19.67
CA ASN A 474 33.89 -27.64 21.01
C ASN A 474 33.43 -26.19 21.35
N GLU A 475 32.42 -25.97 22.22
CA GLU A 475 31.90 -26.83 23.29
C GLU A 475 30.37 -26.70 23.54
N LYS A 476 29.84 -27.50 24.48
CA LYS A 476 28.41 -27.60 24.86
C LYS A 476 27.96 -26.54 25.88
N SER A 477 26.68 -26.18 25.84
CA SER A 477 25.74 -26.27 26.99
C SER A 477 24.31 -26.35 26.48
#